data_AF-A0A1H2UIS4-F1
#
_entry.id   AF-A0A1H2UIS4-F1
#
_cell.length_a   1.000
_cell.length_b   1.000
_cell.length_c   1.000
_cell.angle_alpha   90.00
_cell.angle_beta   90.00
_cell.angle_gamma   90.00
#
_symmetry.space_group_name_H-M   'P 1'
#
loop_
_entity.id
_entity.type
_entity.pdbx_description
1 polymer ?
#
loop_
_entity_poly.entity_id
_entity_poly.type
_entity_poly.pdbx_seq_one_letter_code
_entity_poly.pdbx_strand_id
1 'polypeptide(L)'
;MLNSEKTGITLGLSSCSSEKMVEKYSVSYDDENKIERITKELISFGKKISKTDFFKRLIRDIQSTEEKTRELASAILCDFLEFDIADFEFKNLKFGIEIIIEQLKTEKNINAEQKLTEGLFEFILHEKMSTDQKTELLEKLTEISSYVVWSYLGDELQENSEELNSEKLQKYYIENIPKWKEKDEQIYEKEKIDQYYKKVK
;
A
#
# COMPACT_ATOMS: atom_id res chain seq x y z
N MET A 1 39.39 -9.60 4.36
CA MET A 1 38.39 -9.18 5.35
C MET A 1 37.60 -8.07 4.70
N LEU A 2 36.35 -8.32 4.32
CA LEU A 2 35.48 -7.29 3.77
C LEU A 2 34.79 -6.59 4.94
N ASN A 3 35.03 -5.28 5.11
CA ASN A 3 34.03 -4.37 5.68
C ASN A 3 32.69 -4.66 4.96
N SER A 4 31.54 -4.72 5.62
CA SER A 4 31.04 -3.81 6.64
C SER A 4 29.97 -4.50 7.51
N GLU A 5 29.99 -4.22 8.81
CA GLU A 5 28.88 -4.52 9.75
C GLU A 5 27.64 -3.69 9.37
N LYS A 6 27.01 -3.98 8.22
CA LYS A 6 25.76 -3.32 7.85
C LYS A 6 24.71 -3.73 8.87
N THR A 7 24.25 -2.77 9.65
CA THR A 7 23.20 -2.95 10.65
C THR A 7 21.86 -2.55 10.03
N GLY A 8 20.81 -3.22 10.46
CA GLY A 8 19.49 -3.01 9.93
C GLY A 8 18.43 -3.72 10.74
N ILE A 9 17.19 -3.61 10.27
CA ILE A 9 16.04 -4.26 10.87
C ILE A 9 15.51 -5.34 9.93
N THR A 10 15.18 -6.49 10.48
CA THR A 10 14.49 -7.55 9.74
C THR A 10 13.01 -7.15 9.59
N LEU A 11 12.55 -7.04 8.35
CA LEU A 11 11.19 -6.61 8.02
C LEU A 11 10.18 -7.76 7.91
N GLY A 12 10.67 -8.99 7.80
CA GLY A 12 9.82 -10.18 7.69
C GLY A 12 10.55 -11.36 7.06
N LEU A 13 9.98 -12.55 7.26
CA LEU A 13 10.36 -13.76 6.55
C LEU A 13 9.81 -13.66 5.13
N SER A 14 10.68 -13.63 4.11
CA SER A 14 10.15 -13.75 2.75
C SER A 14 9.68 -15.18 2.56
N SER A 15 8.42 -15.32 2.15
CA SER A 15 7.86 -16.55 1.58
C SER A 15 8.86 -17.22 0.64
N CYS A 16 8.94 -18.55 0.75
CA CYS A 16 9.87 -19.41 0.01
C CYS A 16 9.88 -19.09 -1.49
N SER A 17 10.90 -18.38 -1.97
CA SER A 17 11.09 -18.20 -3.42
C SER A 17 11.81 -19.41 -3.99
N SER A 18 11.26 -19.92 -5.09
CA SER A 18 11.54 -21.17 -5.79
C SER A 18 13.01 -21.51 -6.12
N GLU A 19 13.17 -22.79 -6.48
CA GLU A 19 14.34 -23.59 -6.88
C GLU A 19 15.22 -24.21 -5.77
N LYS A 20 15.35 -23.64 -4.57
CA LYS A 20 16.23 -24.22 -3.52
C LYS A 20 15.73 -24.22 -2.07
N MET A 21 14.49 -23.79 -1.77
CA MET A 21 13.93 -23.78 -0.41
C MET A 21 14.85 -23.08 0.63
N VAL A 22 15.63 -22.08 0.22
CA VAL A 22 16.53 -21.36 1.13
C VAL A 22 15.76 -20.21 1.76
N GLU A 23 15.66 -20.22 3.09
CA GLU A 23 15.03 -19.17 3.88
C GLU A 23 15.78 -17.84 3.69
N LYS A 24 15.03 -16.80 3.32
CA LYS A 24 15.55 -15.44 3.13
C LYS A 24 14.75 -14.46 3.95
N TYR A 25 15.44 -13.42 4.40
CA TYR A 25 14.90 -12.36 5.23
C TYR A 25 15.07 -11.04 4.50
N SER A 26 14.02 -10.23 4.49
CA SER A 26 14.11 -8.85 4.05
C SER A 26 14.73 -8.02 5.16
N VAL A 27 15.86 -7.39 4.92
CA VAL A 27 16.56 -6.51 5.86
C VAL A 27 16.61 -5.12 5.28
N SER A 28 16.08 -4.17 6.04
CA SER A 28 16.22 -2.75 5.77
C SER A 28 17.43 -2.22 6.50
N TYR A 29 18.37 -1.56 5.82
CA TYR A 29 19.61 -1.08 6.45
C TYR A 29 19.47 0.30 7.09
N ASP A 30 20.23 0.55 8.16
CA ASP A 30 20.11 1.77 8.96
C ASP A 30 20.53 3.01 8.18
N ASP A 31 21.70 2.92 7.54
CA ASP A 31 22.32 4.04 6.84
C ASP A 31 21.95 4.13 5.35
N GLU A 32 21.13 3.20 4.86
CA GLU A 32 20.74 3.12 3.46
C GLU A 32 19.21 3.03 3.34
N ASN A 33 18.62 3.78 2.42
CA ASN A 33 17.21 3.62 2.06
C ASN A 33 17.04 2.39 1.14
N LYS A 34 17.34 1.21 1.69
CA LYS A 34 17.47 -0.03 0.93
C LYS A 34 16.99 -1.23 1.72
N ILE A 35 16.23 -2.09 1.05
CA ILE A 35 15.87 -3.42 1.51
C ILE A 35 16.58 -4.47 0.66
N GLU A 36 17.31 -5.37 1.31
CA GLU A 36 17.91 -6.53 0.66
C GLU A 36 17.34 -7.82 1.23
N ARG A 37 17.29 -8.86 0.39
CA ARG A 37 16.99 -10.22 0.84
C ARG A 37 18.29 -10.98 1.09
N ILE A 38 18.56 -11.31 2.34
CA ILE A 38 19.74 -12.05 2.77
C ILE A 38 19.37 -13.41 3.36
N THR A 39 20.31 -14.35 3.37
CA THR A 39 20.09 -15.67 3.98
C THR A 39 20.29 -15.61 5.48
N LYS A 40 19.75 -16.60 6.20
CA LYS A 40 19.79 -16.66 7.67
C LYS A 40 21.22 -16.60 8.24
N GLU A 41 22.20 -17.17 7.54
CA GLU A 41 23.58 -17.26 7.99
C GLU A 41 24.27 -15.90 8.08
N LEU A 42 23.70 -14.87 7.43
CA LEU A 42 24.19 -13.50 7.43
C LEU A 42 23.53 -12.62 8.51
N ILE A 43 22.61 -13.17 9.31
CA ILE A 43 21.86 -12.42 10.31
C ILE A 43 22.42 -12.68 11.70
N SER A 44 22.68 -11.59 12.42
CA SER A 44 22.88 -11.62 13.87
C SER A 44 21.71 -10.92 14.55
N PHE A 45 21.19 -11.50 15.64
CA PHE A 45 20.04 -10.95 16.33
C PHE A 45 20.46 -9.89 17.35
N GLY A 46 19.97 -8.66 17.15
CA GLY A 46 20.11 -7.54 18.07
C GLY A 46 18.89 -7.35 18.97
N LYS A 47 18.70 -6.12 19.45
CA LYS A 47 17.51 -5.75 20.22
C LYS A 47 16.26 -5.76 19.34
N LYS A 48 15.14 -6.18 19.91
CA LYS A 48 13.82 -6.02 19.27
C LYS A 48 13.51 -4.54 19.09
N ILE A 49 13.07 -4.16 17.90
CA ILE A 49 12.61 -2.80 17.59
C ILE A 49 11.13 -2.62 17.94
N SER A 50 10.71 -1.37 18.13
CA SER A 50 9.30 -1.06 18.33
C SER A 50 8.51 -1.19 17.03
N LYS A 51 7.19 -1.45 17.12
CA LYS A 51 6.31 -1.42 15.93
C LYS A 51 6.33 -0.05 15.24
N THR A 52 6.43 1.02 16.02
CA THR A 52 6.49 2.39 15.49
C THR A 52 7.75 2.61 14.66
N ASP A 53 8.90 2.13 15.11
CA ASP A 53 10.16 2.24 14.35
C ASP A 53 10.12 1.35 13.11
N PHE A 54 9.51 0.16 13.21
CA PHE A 54 9.25 -0.72 12.07
C PHE A 54 8.39 -0.03 11.01
N PHE A 55 7.26 0.56 11.40
CA PHE A 55 6.39 1.32 10.51
C PHE A 55 7.12 2.48 9.85
N LYS A 56 7.81 3.32 10.63
CA LYS A 56 8.62 4.44 10.11
C LYS A 56 9.67 3.98 9.10
N ARG A 57 10.25 2.79 9.31
CA ARG A 57 11.20 2.22 8.37
C ARG A 57 10.56 1.89 7.04
N LEU A 58 9.40 1.24 7.05
CA LEU A 58 8.67 0.93 5.82
C LEU A 58 8.27 2.21 5.08
N ILE A 59 7.79 3.21 5.81
CA ILE A 59 7.44 4.53 5.24
C ILE A 59 8.64 5.20 4.58
N ARG A 60 9.84 5.09 5.17
CA ARG A 60 11.09 5.55 4.52
C ARG A 60 11.40 4.74 3.25
N ASP A 61 11.24 3.42 3.32
CA ASP A 61 11.68 2.49 2.28
C ASP A 61 10.79 2.50 1.03
N ILE A 62 9.49 2.79 1.17
CA ILE A 62 8.61 3.01 0.01
C ILE A 62 9.01 4.25 -0.82
N GLN A 63 9.80 5.16 -0.26
CA GLN A 63 10.33 6.33 -0.96
C GLN A 63 11.73 6.08 -1.56
N SER A 64 12.22 4.83 -1.55
CA SER A 64 13.53 4.50 -2.10
C SER A 64 13.61 4.79 -3.60
N THR A 65 14.78 5.24 -4.07
CA THR A 65 15.05 5.35 -5.50
C THR A 65 15.15 3.98 -6.18
N GLU A 66 15.44 2.92 -5.41
CA GLU A 66 15.53 1.56 -5.91
C GLU A 66 14.13 0.91 -5.99
N GLU A 67 13.71 0.57 -7.21
CA GLU A 67 12.40 -0.04 -7.47
C GLU A 67 12.13 -1.29 -6.64
N LYS A 68 13.12 -2.19 -6.54
CA LYS A 68 13.00 -3.42 -5.76
C LYS A 68 12.83 -3.16 -4.27
N THR A 69 13.46 -2.10 -3.74
CA THR A 69 13.26 -1.70 -2.34
C THR A 69 11.83 -1.23 -2.13
N ARG A 70 11.31 -0.38 -3.03
CA ARG A 70 9.91 0.08 -2.95
C ARG A 70 8.93 -1.09 -3.03
N GLU A 71 9.10 -2.00 -3.98
CA GLU A 71 8.21 -3.17 -4.11
C GLU A 71 8.18 -4.03 -2.84
N LEU A 72 9.35 -4.32 -2.25
CA LEU A 72 9.43 -5.07 -0.99
C LEU A 72 8.81 -4.30 0.17
N ALA A 73 9.10 -3.00 0.29
CA ALA A 73 8.57 -2.15 1.34
C ALA A 73 7.05 -2.06 1.25
N SER A 74 6.49 -1.82 0.06
CA SER A 74 5.06 -1.71 -0.19
C SER A 74 4.32 -3.00 0.16
N ALA A 75 4.86 -4.16 -0.22
CA ALA A 75 4.26 -5.44 0.12
C ALA A 75 4.20 -5.68 1.64
N ILE A 76 5.31 -5.43 2.34
CA ILE A 76 5.38 -5.62 3.80
C ILE A 76 4.52 -4.58 4.53
N LEU A 77 4.44 -3.36 4.00
CA LEU A 77 3.59 -2.29 4.53
C LEU A 77 2.11 -2.61 4.37
N CYS A 78 1.70 -3.20 3.24
CA CYS A 78 0.34 -3.69 3.04
C CYS A 78 -0.05 -4.68 4.15
N ASP A 79 0.74 -5.74 4.33
CA ASP A 79 0.49 -6.75 5.37
C ASP A 79 0.46 -6.11 6.77
N PHE A 80 1.36 -5.15 7.03
CA PHE A 80 1.40 -4.44 8.31
C PHE A 80 0.13 -3.62 8.56
N LEU A 81 -0.36 -2.89 7.56
CA LEU A 81 -1.59 -2.10 7.64
C LEU A 81 -2.84 -2.98 7.78
N GLU A 82 -2.84 -4.16 7.17
CA GLU A 82 -3.94 -5.13 7.27
C GLU A 82 -3.99 -5.80 8.65
N PHE A 83 -2.86 -6.23 9.20
CA PHE A 83 -2.88 -7.13 10.37
C PHE A 83 -2.32 -6.54 11.67
N ASP A 84 -1.52 -5.48 11.61
CA ASP A 84 -0.61 -5.14 12.71
C ASP A 84 -0.76 -3.72 13.27
N ILE A 85 -1.81 -3.00 12.86
CA ILE A 85 -2.08 -1.62 13.31
C ILE A 85 -3.10 -1.51 14.45
N ALA A 86 -3.65 -2.61 14.96
CA ALA A 86 -4.71 -2.56 15.97
C ALA A 86 -4.35 -1.66 17.18
N ASP A 87 -3.10 -1.73 17.66
CA ASP A 87 -2.56 -0.94 18.76
C ASP A 87 -2.04 0.46 18.37
N PHE A 88 -2.14 0.86 17.11
CA PHE A 88 -1.75 2.20 16.66
C PHE A 88 -2.88 3.21 16.83
N GLU A 89 -2.51 4.37 17.38
CA GLU A 89 -3.33 5.58 17.30
C GLU A 89 -3.29 6.17 15.88
N PHE A 90 -4.44 6.66 15.40
CA PHE A 90 -4.56 7.27 14.08
C PHE A 90 -3.53 8.37 13.82
N LYS A 91 -3.20 9.19 14.83
CA LYS A 91 -2.20 10.27 14.70
C LYS A 91 -0.83 9.76 14.23
N ASN A 92 -0.45 8.54 14.62
CA ASN A 92 0.82 7.93 14.23
C ASN A 92 0.76 7.36 12.80
N LEU A 93 -0.41 6.90 12.37
CA LEU A 93 -0.64 6.36 11.03
C LEU A 93 -0.81 7.47 9.99
N LYS A 94 -1.46 8.59 10.37
CA LYS A 94 -1.77 9.72 9.50
C LYS A 94 -0.55 10.21 8.71
N PHE A 95 0.59 10.38 9.38
CA PHE A 95 1.83 10.78 8.72
C PHE A 95 2.28 9.77 7.65
N GLY A 96 2.19 8.47 7.94
CA GLY A 96 2.54 7.44 6.97
C GLY A 96 1.58 7.41 5.78
N ILE A 97 0.29 7.61 6.01
CA ILE A 97 -0.74 7.70 4.95
C ILE A 97 -0.46 8.85 4.00
N GLU A 98 -0.10 10.03 4.52
CA GLU A 98 0.29 11.17 3.70
C GLU A 98 1.49 10.83 2.79
N ILE A 99 2.47 10.10 3.32
CA ILE A 99 3.62 9.64 2.52
C ILE A 99 3.22 8.59 1.48
N ILE A 100 2.33 7.65 1.81
CA ILE A 100 1.81 6.65 0.85
C ILE A 100 1.14 7.35 -0.33
N ILE A 101 0.30 8.36 -0.07
CA ILE A 101 -0.37 9.15 -1.10
C ILE A 101 0.63 9.85 -2.01
N GLU A 102 1.64 10.51 -1.43
CA GLU A 102 2.67 11.19 -2.22
C GLU A 102 3.53 10.21 -3.03
N GLN A 103 3.79 9.01 -2.50
CA GLN A 103 4.47 7.95 -3.26
C GLN A 103 3.61 7.47 -4.42
N LEU A 104 2.32 7.19 -4.20
CA LEU A 104 1.37 6.77 -5.24
C LEU A 104 1.25 7.78 -6.40
N LYS A 105 1.40 9.09 -6.13
CA LYS A 105 1.39 10.12 -7.18
C LYS A 105 2.53 9.97 -8.19
N THR A 106 3.62 9.31 -7.82
CA THR A 106 4.85 9.21 -8.65
C THR A 106 5.30 7.79 -8.94
N GLU A 107 4.66 6.79 -8.32
CA GLU A 107 5.01 5.38 -8.50
C GLU A 107 4.74 4.91 -9.93
N LYS A 108 5.66 4.10 -10.46
CA LYS A 108 5.59 3.54 -11.82
C LYS A 108 5.70 2.02 -11.81
N ASN A 109 6.14 1.41 -10.72
CA ASN A 109 6.11 -0.03 -10.54
C ASN A 109 4.70 -0.45 -10.13
N ILE A 110 4.05 -1.23 -11.00
CA ILE A 110 2.66 -1.65 -10.83
C ILE A 110 2.44 -2.51 -9.57
N ASN A 111 3.43 -3.32 -9.17
CA ASN A 111 3.34 -4.15 -7.96
C ASN A 111 3.37 -3.28 -6.71
N ALA A 112 4.26 -2.27 -6.68
CA ALA A 112 4.35 -1.32 -5.59
C ALA A 112 3.09 -0.44 -5.52
N GLU A 113 2.60 0.07 -6.65
CA GLU A 113 1.37 0.85 -6.74
C GLU A 113 0.16 0.06 -6.21
N GLN A 114 0.03 -1.20 -6.65
CA GLN A 114 -1.04 -2.08 -6.21
C GLN A 114 -0.98 -2.32 -4.70
N LYS A 115 0.19 -2.67 -4.15
CA LYS A 115 0.34 -2.95 -2.71
C LYS A 115 0.16 -1.72 -1.83
N LEU A 116 0.59 -0.55 -2.29
CA LEU A 116 0.34 0.71 -1.59
C LEU A 116 -1.15 1.07 -1.59
N THR A 117 -1.85 0.83 -2.70
CA THR A 117 -3.30 1.08 -2.80
C THR A 117 -4.06 0.10 -1.90
N GLU A 118 -3.79 -1.20 -2.02
CA GLU A 118 -4.36 -2.25 -1.16
C GLU A 118 -4.20 -1.91 0.32
N GLY A 119 -2.96 -1.69 0.78
CA GLY A 119 -2.69 -1.37 2.19
C GLY A 119 -3.40 -0.11 2.67
N LEU A 120 -3.58 0.90 1.81
CA LEU A 120 -4.30 2.11 2.17
C LEU A 120 -5.80 1.84 2.37
N PHE A 121 -6.42 1.01 1.54
CA PHE A 121 -7.83 0.65 1.69
C PHE A 121 -8.05 -0.34 2.84
N GLU A 122 -7.12 -1.27 3.09
CA GLU A 122 -7.14 -2.08 4.32
C GLU A 122 -7.11 -1.18 5.56
N PHE A 123 -6.25 -0.17 5.58
CA PHE A 123 -6.25 0.83 6.65
C PHE A 123 -7.60 1.56 6.80
N ILE A 124 -8.28 1.88 5.70
CA ILE A 124 -9.62 2.50 5.73
C ILE A 124 -10.64 1.56 6.38
N LEU A 125 -10.58 0.27 6.07
CA LEU A 125 -11.45 -0.76 6.64
C LEU A 125 -11.24 -1.00 8.14
N HIS A 126 -10.08 -0.60 8.70
CA HIS A 126 -9.85 -0.66 10.16
C HIS A 126 -10.64 0.37 10.97
N GLU A 127 -11.38 1.27 10.32
CA GLU A 127 -12.26 2.28 10.96
C GLU A 127 -11.56 3.13 12.04
N LYS A 128 -10.25 3.35 11.88
CA LYS A 128 -9.44 4.13 12.83
C LYS A 128 -9.63 5.64 12.71
N MET A 129 -10.46 6.09 11.77
CA MET A 129 -10.71 7.51 11.48
C MET A 129 -12.22 7.78 11.46
N SER A 130 -12.61 9.03 11.73
CA SER A 130 -14.01 9.43 11.61
C SER A 130 -14.48 9.43 10.14
N THR A 131 -15.79 9.41 9.91
CA THR A 131 -16.37 9.51 8.56
C THR A 131 -15.85 10.74 7.81
N ASP A 132 -15.77 11.92 8.45
CA ASP A 132 -15.21 13.13 7.84
C ASP A 132 -13.75 12.96 7.40
N GLN A 133 -12.93 12.30 8.23
CA GLN A 133 -11.52 12.03 7.92
C GLN A 133 -11.39 11.02 6.77
N LYS A 134 -12.24 10.00 6.75
CA LYS A 134 -12.34 9.02 5.65
C LYS A 134 -12.72 9.73 4.35
N THR A 135 -13.75 10.57 4.37
CA THR A 135 -14.16 11.36 3.19
C THR A 135 -13.03 12.26 2.68
N GLU A 136 -12.35 13.00 3.57
CA GLU A 136 -11.21 13.86 3.19
C GLU A 136 -10.07 13.04 2.54
N LEU A 137 -9.78 11.85 3.10
CA LEU A 137 -8.77 10.94 2.57
C LEU A 137 -9.14 10.46 1.17
N LEU A 138 -10.35 9.93 0.99
CA LEU A 138 -10.84 9.46 -0.30
C LEU A 138 -10.82 10.60 -1.33
N GLU A 139 -11.19 11.82 -0.95
CA GLU A 139 -11.16 12.97 -1.85
C GLU A 139 -9.76 13.32 -2.32
N LYS A 140 -8.73 13.14 -1.48
CA LYS A 140 -7.34 13.32 -1.89
C LYS A 140 -6.89 12.25 -2.88
N LEU A 141 -7.39 11.03 -2.76
CA LEU A 141 -7.07 9.95 -3.70
C LEU A 141 -7.55 10.22 -5.12
N THR A 142 -8.57 11.08 -5.30
CA THR A 142 -9.01 11.53 -6.63
C THR A 142 -7.94 12.29 -7.40
N GLU A 143 -6.92 12.84 -6.73
CA GLU A 143 -5.79 13.53 -7.35
C GLU A 143 -4.80 12.56 -8.03
N ILE A 144 -4.92 11.26 -7.77
CA ILE A 144 -4.03 10.23 -8.31
C ILE A 144 -4.66 9.67 -9.58
N SER A 145 -4.00 9.85 -10.72
CA SER A 145 -4.45 9.27 -11.99
C SER A 145 -4.00 7.80 -12.12
N SER A 146 -4.51 6.94 -11.23
CA SER A 146 -4.28 5.50 -11.24
C SER A 146 -5.60 4.75 -11.44
N TYR A 147 -5.55 3.71 -12.28
CA TYR A 147 -6.67 2.78 -12.42
C TYR A 147 -6.91 2.00 -11.13
N VAL A 148 -5.85 1.55 -10.45
CA VAL A 148 -5.96 0.75 -9.23
C VAL A 148 -6.65 1.59 -8.15
N VAL A 149 -6.18 2.82 -7.93
CA VAL A 149 -6.82 3.76 -7.00
C VAL A 149 -8.28 4.01 -7.37
N TRP A 150 -8.59 4.26 -8.65
CA TRP A 150 -9.95 4.48 -9.11
C TRP A 150 -10.86 3.27 -8.86
N SER A 151 -10.37 2.05 -9.07
CA SER A 151 -11.13 0.81 -8.84
C SER A 151 -11.50 0.67 -7.38
N TYR A 152 -10.53 0.79 -6.46
CA TYR A 152 -10.79 0.71 -5.02
C TYR A 152 -11.71 1.83 -4.51
N LEU A 153 -11.60 3.04 -5.06
CA LEU A 153 -12.57 4.11 -4.77
C LEU A 153 -14.00 3.72 -5.19
N GLY A 154 -14.16 2.98 -6.28
CA GLY A 154 -15.45 2.49 -6.75
C GLY A 154 -16.08 1.48 -5.79
N ASP A 155 -15.29 0.52 -5.33
CA ASP A 155 -15.74 -0.48 -4.35
C ASP A 155 -16.19 0.19 -3.05
N GLU A 156 -15.36 1.11 -2.54
CA GLU A 156 -15.65 1.88 -1.33
C GLU A 156 -16.93 2.74 -1.46
N LEU A 157 -17.12 3.41 -2.60
CA LEU A 157 -18.32 4.19 -2.88
C LEU A 157 -19.57 3.32 -2.99
N GLN A 158 -19.45 2.11 -3.54
CA GLN A 158 -20.58 1.19 -3.66
C GLN A 158 -20.99 0.62 -2.31
N GLU A 159 -20.02 0.20 -1.50
CA GLU A 159 -20.25 -0.44 -0.20
C GLU A 159 -20.71 0.56 0.87
N ASN A 160 -20.24 1.82 0.79
CA ASN A 160 -20.49 2.84 1.83
C ASN A 160 -21.27 4.06 1.31
N SER A 161 -22.08 3.88 0.27
CA SER A 161 -22.83 4.96 -0.40
C SER A 161 -23.74 5.79 0.52
N GLU A 162 -24.28 5.19 1.59
CA GLU A 162 -25.15 5.89 2.55
C GLU A 162 -24.37 6.78 3.52
N GLU A 163 -23.11 6.43 3.80
CA GLU A 163 -22.24 7.16 4.74
C GLU A 163 -21.40 8.23 4.04
N LEU A 164 -21.00 7.98 2.79
CA LEU A 164 -20.13 8.85 2.01
C LEU A 164 -20.92 9.91 1.22
N ASN A 165 -21.22 11.03 1.86
CA ASN A 165 -21.86 12.17 1.23
C ASN A 165 -20.84 13.18 0.66
N SER A 166 -20.12 12.80 -0.40
CA SER A 166 -19.23 13.71 -1.14
C SER A 166 -19.59 13.77 -2.63
N GLU A 167 -20.13 14.91 -3.05
CA GLU A 167 -20.39 15.22 -4.47
C GLU A 167 -19.10 15.17 -5.29
N LYS A 168 -17.96 15.57 -4.71
CA LYS A 168 -16.66 15.55 -5.38
C LYS A 168 -16.23 14.12 -5.71
N LEU A 169 -16.36 13.19 -4.76
CA LEU A 169 -16.03 11.78 -4.97
C LEU A 169 -16.92 11.14 -6.03
N GLN A 170 -18.24 11.30 -5.88
CA GLN A 170 -19.21 10.72 -6.81
C GLN A 170 -18.99 11.24 -8.23
N LYS A 171 -18.82 12.56 -8.37
CA LYS A 171 -18.54 13.19 -9.66
C LYS A 171 -17.23 12.66 -10.27
N TYR A 172 -16.15 12.63 -9.51
CA TYR A 172 -14.86 12.11 -9.99
C TYR A 172 -14.99 10.67 -10.49
N TYR A 173 -15.65 9.81 -9.72
CA TYR A 173 -15.80 8.40 -10.07
C TYR A 173 -16.56 8.24 -11.39
N ILE A 174 -17.73 8.86 -11.50
CA ILE A 174 -18.60 8.81 -12.69
C ILE A 174 -17.90 9.36 -13.93
N GLU A 175 -17.23 10.51 -13.81
CA GLU A 175 -16.53 11.14 -14.95
C GLU A 175 -15.35 10.31 -15.46
N ASN A 176 -14.76 9.45 -14.62
CA ASN A 176 -13.64 8.58 -15.00
C ASN A 176 -14.06 7.17 -15.46
N ILE A 177 -15.33 6.80 -15.35
CA ILE A 177 -15.86 5.52 -15.91
C ILE A 177 -15.43 5.33 -17.38
N PRO A 178 -15.66 6.29 -18.31
CA PRO A 178 -15.30 6.07 -19.71
C PRO A 178 -13.80 5.91 -19.95
N LYS A 179 -12.97 6.55 -19.11
CA LYS A 179 -11.50 6.46 -19.18
C LYS A 179 -11.01 5.06 -18.82
N TRP A 180 -11.63 4.42 -17.85
CA TRP A 180 -11.16 3.16 -17.28
C TRP A 180 -11.91 1.92 -17.74
N LYS A 181 -13.08 2.09 -18.37
CA LYS A 181 -13.91 1.00 -18.88
C LYS A 181 -13.17 -0.06 -19.70
N GLU A 182 -12.28 0.35 -20.62
CA GLU A 182 -11.51 -0.61 -21.43
C GLU A 182 -10.59 -1.48 -20.56
N LYS A 183 -10.01 -0.89 -19.51
CA LYS A 183 -9.11 -1.60 -18.60
C LYS A 183 -9.90 -2.54 -17.68
N ASP A 184 -11.10 -2.14 -17.23
CA ASP A 184 -12.03 -3.06 -16.56
C ASP A 184 -12.33 -4.26 -17.45
N GLU A 185 -12.68 -4.06 -18.72
CA GLU A 185 -13.03 -5.12 -19.68
C GLU A 185 -11.91 -6.12 -19.95
N GLN A 186 -10.67 -5.71 -19.74
CA GLN A 186 -9.50 -6.60 -19.85
C GLN A 186 -9.28 -7.45 -18.59
N ILE A 187 -9.70 -6.95 -17.43
CA ILE A 187 -9.47 -7.58 -16.12
C ILE A 187 -10.65 -8.46 -15.71
N TYR A 188 -11.87 -8.00 -15.95
CA TYR A 188 -13.11 -8.68 -15.57
C TYR A 188 -13.92 -9.14 -16.78
N GLU A 189 -14.75 -10.17 -16.57
CA GLU A 189 -15.64 -10.68 -17.61
C GLU A 189 -16.63 -9.58 -18.07
N LYS A 190 -16.68 -9.35 -19.39
CA LYS A 190 -17.48 -8.30 -20.04
C LYS A 190 -18.94 -8.24 -19.57
N GLU A 191 -19.56 -9.39 -19.33
CA GLU A 191 -20.97 -9.47 -18.87
C GLU A 191 -21.18 -8.87 -17.47
N LYS A 192 -20.20 -9.04 -16.55
CA LYS A 192 -20.27 -8.45 -15.20
C LYS A 192 -20.12 -6.93 -15.25
N ILE A 193 -19.25 -6.44 -16.13
CA ILE A 193 -19.00 -5.01 -16.33
C ILE A 193 -20.21 -4.31 -16.93
N ASP A 194 -20.83 -4.90 -17.96
CA ASP A 194 -22.03 -4.33 -18.58
C ASP A 194 -23.22 -4.29 -17.60
N GLN A 195 -23.30 -5.21 -16.63
CA GLN A 195 -24.28 -5.15 -15.55
C GLN A 195 -23.95 -4.07 -14.52
N TYR A 196 -22.68 -3.93 -14.13
CA TYR A 196 -22.20 -2.89 -13.22
C TYR A 196 -22.53 -1.48 -13.77
N TYR A 197 -22.09 -1.17 -14.99
CA TYR A 197 -22.29 0.16 -15.59
C TYR A 197 -23.74 0.50 -15.94
N LYS A 198 -24.65 -0.48 -15.97
CA LYS A 198 -26.10 -0.22 -16.05
C LYS A 198 -26.70 0.27 -14.74
N LYS A 199 -26.10 -0.07 -13.60
CA LYS A 199 -26.55 0.33 -12.26
C LYS A 199 -26.01 1.70 -11.83
N VAL A 200 -24.85 2.08 -12.36
CA VAL A 200 -24.15 3.34 -12.04
C VAL A 200 -24.61 4.51 -12.94
N LYS A 201 -25.48 4.25 -13.92
CA LYS A 201 -26.18 5.27 -14.73
C LYS A 201 -27.49 5.70 -14.08
#